data_AF-A0A068V5Y6-F1
#
_entry.id   AF-A0A068V5Y6-F1
#
_cell.length_a   1.000
_cell.length_b   1.000
_cell.length_c   1.000
_cell.angle_alpha   90.00
_cell.angle_beta   90.00
_cell.angle_gamma   90.00
#
_symmetry.space_group_name_H-M   'P 1'
#
loop_
_entity.id
_entity.type
_entity.pdbx_description
1 polymer ?
#
loop_
_entity_poly.entity_id
_entity_poly.type
_entity_poly.pdbx_seq_one_letter_code
_entity_poly.pdbx_strand_id
1 'polypeptide(L)'
;MKNNEMLFMMILHGSLTQAMVLRIFEDKAAFYGCGFEGARDTLYDDSGRHFFKECFIQGSIDFMFGNGRSLYKDCMINSVAKKFQARNSTSENSGFSFMNCSVKGSGKVWL
;
A
#
# COMPACT_ATOMS: atom_id res chain seq x y z
N MET A 1 17.64 -15.33 -5.31
CA MET A 1 17.44 -14.03 -5.99
C MET A 1 17.88 -14.16 -7.45
N LYS A 2 17.06 -14.79 -8.28
CA LYS A 2 17.17 -14.82 -9.75
C LYS A 2 15.76 -15.11 -10.27
N ASN A 3 15.31 -14.34 -11.27
CA ASN A 3 14.05 -14.42 -12.05
C ASN A 3 12.90 -13.62 -11.40
N ASN A 4 12.59 -12.41 -11.91
CA ASN A 4 11.63 -12.14 -13.01
C ASN A 4 10.18 -12.39 -12.52
N GLU A 5 9.26 -11.42 -12.51
CA GLU A 5 8.76 -10.65 -13.66
C GLU A 5 8.17 -9.29 -13.23
N MET A 6 8.27 -8.33 -14.15
CA MET A 6 7.56 -7.05 -14.30
C MET A 6 6.63 -6.52 -13.19
N LEU A 7 7.03 -5.38 -12.65
CA LEU A 7 6.13 -4.37 -12.07
C LEU A 7 5.26 -3.78 -13.21
N PHE A 8 4.03 -4.26 -13.38
CA PHE A 8 3.05 -3.58 -14.25
C PHE A 8 2.59 -2.29 -13.53
N MET A 9 3.38 -1.22 -13.63
CA MET A 9 2.96 0.12 -13.18
C MET A 9 1.92 0.66 -14.16
N MET A 10 0.64 0.42 -13.88
CA MET A 10 -0.44 1.12 -14.59
C MET A 10 -0.74 2.43 -13.86
N ILE A 11 -0.16 3.55 -14.33
CA ILE A 11 -0.59 4.88 -13.91
C ILE A 11 -1.96 5.13 -14.55
N LEU A 12 -3.04 4.80 -13.84
CA LEU A 12 -4.40 5.05 -14.30
C LEU A 12 -4.74 6.54 -14.22
N HIS A 13 -4.34 7.38 -15.18
CA HIS A 13 -4.81 8.77 -15.23
C HIS A 13 -6.29 8.85 -15.64
N GLY A 14 -7.21 8.78 -14.67
CA GLY A 14 -8.63 9.10 -14.83
C GLY A 14 -8.94 10.52 -14.33
N SER A 15 -9.69 11.30 -15.11
CA SER A 15 -9.92 12.73 -14.86
C SER A 15 -10.70 13.02 -13.55
N LEU A 16 -10.29 14.11 -12.90
CA LEU A 16 -10.91 14.90 -11.81
C LEU A 16 -10.72 14.50 -10.33
N THR A 17 -10.17 13.35 -9.93
CA THR A 17 -9.68 13.16 -8.55
C THR A 17 -8.43 12.26 -8.55
N GLN A 18 -7.26 12.85 -8.30
CA GLN A 18 -5.94 12.30 -8.65
C GLN A 18 -5.73 10.82 -8.33
N ALA A 19 -5.32 10.14 -9.40
CA ALA A 19 -4.94 8.75 -9.46
C ALA A 19 -3.42 8.59 -9.46
N MET A 20 -2.94 7.69 -8.62
CA MET A 20 -1.85 6.78 -8.93
C MET A 20 -2.11 5.51 -8.13
N VAL A 21 -2.32 4.38 -8.81
CA VAL A 21 -2.60 3.08 -8.19
C VAL A 21 -1.49 2.15 -8.62
N LEU A 22 -0.58 1.79 -7.72
CA LEU A 22 0.25 0.62 -7.97
C LEU A 22 -0.54 -0.63 -7.57
N ARG A 23 -0.86 -1.50 -8.53
CA ARG A 23 -1.45 -2.81 -8.25
C ARG A 23 -0.37 -3.88 -8.19
N ILE A 24 -0.37 -4.67 -7.11
CA ILE A 24 0.52 -5.81 -6.92
C ILE A 24 -0.34 -7.06 -6.75
N PHE A 25 -0.27 -7.99 -7.71
CA PHE A 25 -1.11 -9.19 -7.74
C PHE A 25 -0.30 -10.50 -7.82
N GLU A 26 1.02 -10.42 -7.92
CA GLU A 26 1.92 -11.56 -8.08
C GLU A 26 2.48 -12.04 -6.74
N ASP A 27 2.64 -13.35 -6.54
CA ASP A 27 3.19 -13.88 -5.29
C ASP A 27 4.71 -13.65 -5.19
N LYS A 28 5.19 -13.28 -3.99
CA LYS A 28 6.60 -13.03 -3.64
C LYS A 28 7.21 -11.76 -4.25
N ALA A 29 6.44 -10.68 -4.36
CA ALA A 29 6.99 -9.35 -4.66
C ALA A 29 7.74 -8.76 -3.45
N ALA A 30 8.83 -8.03 -3.71
CA ALA A 30 9.57 -7.34 -2.66
C ALA A 30 10.04 -5.94 -3.11
N PHE A 31 9.90 -4.96 -2.22
CA PHE A 31 10.20 -3.55 -2.45
C PHE A 31 11.15 -3.04 -1.37
N TYR A 32 12.21 -2.34 -1.79
CA TYR A 32 13.25 -1.84 -0.90
C TYR A 32 13.52 -0.36 -1.19
N GLY A 33 13.34 0.51 -0.19
CA GLY A 33 13.62 1.95 -0.35
C GLY A 33 12.73 2.67 -1.36
N CYS A 34 11.53 2.14 -1.63
CA CYS A 34 10.61 2.71 -2.62
C CYS A 34 9.69 3.77 -2.02
N GLY A 35 9.30 4.78 -2.81
CA GLY A 35 8.26 5.74 -2.47
C GLY A 35 6.96 5.47 -3.23
N PHE A 36 5.84 5.42 -2.52
CA PHE A 36 4.50 5.27 -3.08
C PHE A 36 3.63 6.45 -2.60
N GLU A 37 3.37 7.41 -3.48
CA GLU A 37 2.71 8.66 -3.12
C GLU A 37 1.49 8.92 -3.99
N GLY A 38 0.35 9.18 -3.37
CA GLY A 38 -0.90 9.49 -4.08
C GLY A 38 -1.94 10.11 -3.15
N ALA A 39 -3.15 10.31 -3.66
CA ALA A 39 -4.26 10.87 -2.89
C ALA A 39 -5.28 9.80 -2.51
N ARG A 40 -5.91 9.16 -3.50
CA ARG A 40 -6.79 8.01 -3.30
C ARG A 40 -6.16 6.78 -3.96
N ASP A 41 -6.40 5.59 -3.39
CA ASP A 41 -6.05 4.29 -3.98
C ASP A 41 -4.55 4.11 -4.29
N THR A 42 -3.65 4.71 -3.50
CA THR A 42 -2.21 4.79 -3.80
C THR A 42 -1.52 3.44 -4.04
N LEU A 43 -1.77 2.47 -3.16
CA LEU A 43 -1.18 1.15 -3.19
C LEU A 43 -2.28 0.10 -3.09
N TYR A 44 -2.55 -0.56 -4.21
CA TYR A 44 -3.44 -1.71 -4.28
C TYR A 44 -2.63 -3.01 -4.13
N ASP A 45 -2.47 -3.42 -2.88
CA ASP A 45 -1.84 -4.67 -2.46
C ASP A 45 -2.85 -5.83 -2.58
N ASP A 46 -3.11 -6.23 -3.82
CA ASP A 46 -4.27 -7.02 -4.24
C ASP A 46 -4.28 -8.44 -3.69
N SER A 47 -3.31 -9.26 -4.07
CA SER A 47 -3.21 -10.66 -3.63
C SER A 47 -1.78 -11.17 -3.76
N GLY A 48 -1.41 -12.16 -2.95
CA GLY A 48 -0.06 -12.71 -2.90
C GLY A 48 0.65 -12.47 -1.58
N ARG A 49 1.94 -12.79 -1.50
CA ARG A 49 2.81 -12.45 -0.36
C ARG A 49 3.78 -11.36 -0.78
N HIS A 50 3.76 -10.22 -0.10
CA HIS A 50 4.61 -9.10 -0.43
C HIS A 50 5.45 -8.65 0.75
N PHE A 51 6.63 -8.10 0.46
CA PHE A 51 7.53 -7.56 1.46
C PHE A 51 7.97 -6.15 1.11
N PHE A 52 7.81 -5.21 2.04
CA PHE A 52 8.23 -3.83 1.89
C PHE A 52 9.25 -3.51 3.00
N LYS A 53 10.42 -3.00 2.63
CA LYS A 53 11.48 -2.62 3.58
C LYS A 53 11.96 -1.21 3.31
N GLU A 54 12.00 -0.38 4.36
CA GLU A 54 12.49 1.02 4.26
C GLU A 54 11.72 1.86 3.21
N CYS A 55 10.47 1.49 2.92
CA CYS A 55 9.63 2.20 1.96
C CYS A 55 8.89 3.38 2.62
N PHE A 56 8.58 4.39 1.80
CA PHE A 56 7.68 5.49 2.14
C PHE A 56 6.33 5.30 1.44
N ILE A 57 5.23 5.37 2.19
CA ILE A 57 3.87 5.29 1.65
C ILE A 57 3.09 6.51 2.12
N GLN A 58 2.49 7.26 1.21
CA GLN A 58 1.70 8.45 1.51
C GLN A 58 0.39 8.48 0.75
N GLY A 59 -0.70 8.76 1.46
CA GLY A 59 -1.96 9.13 0.81
C GLY A 59 -3.07 9.57 1.76
N SER A 60 -4.26 9.79 1.20
CA SER A 60 -5.38 10.44 1.91
C SER A 60 -6.58 9.52 2.13
N ILE A 61 -7.06 8.82 1.11
CA ILE A 61 -8.28 7.98 1.20
C ILE A 61 -7.93 6.61 0.67
N ASP A 62 -8.14 5.56 1.47
CA ASP A 62 -7.92 4.15 1.08
C ASP A 62 -6.58 3.93 0.35
N PHE A 63 -5.54 4.63 0.81
CA PHE A 63 -4.28 4.72 0.06
C PHE A 63 -3.43 3.44 0.18
N MET A 64 -3.78 2.53 1.08
CA MET A 64 -3.25 1.17 1.18
C MET A 64 -4.44 0.22 1.34
N PHE A 65 -4.71 -0.61 0.34
CA PHE A 65 -5.88 -1.48 0.33
C PHE A 65 -5.63 -2.77 -0.47
N GLY A 66 -6.50 -3.76 -0.29
CA GLY A 66 -6.44 -5.06 -0.97
C GLY A 66 -6.42 -6.23 0.00
N ASN A 67 -6.07 -7.42 -0.49
CA ASN A 67 -6.12 -8.70 0.21
C ASN A 67 -4.76 -9.44 0.19
N GLY A 68 -3.65 -8.73 -0.01
CA GLY A 68 -2.31 -9.27 0.13
C GLY A 68 -1.99 -9.77 1.55
N ARG A 69 -1.03 -10.70 1.64
CA ARG A 69 -0.35 -11.08 2.89
C ARG A 69 0.99 -10.38 2.94
N SER A 70 1.02 -9.21 3.55
CA SER A 70 2.14 -8.29 3.35
C SER A 70 2.77 -7.88 4.66
N LEU A 71 4.11 -7.88 4.66
CA LEU A 71 4.91 -7.37 5.76
C LEU A 71 5.58 -6.06 5.32
N TYR A 72 5.26 -5.00 6.05
CA TYR A 72 5.91 -3.70 5.96
C TYR A 72 6.89 -3.60 7.13
N LYS A 73 8.17 -3.43 6.83
CA LYS A 73 9.24 -3.39 7.83
C LYS A 73 10.06 -2.10 7.69
N ASP A 74 10.26 -1.40 8.80
CA ASP A 74 11.05 -0.16 8.83
C ASP A 74 10.50 0.91 7.86
N CYS A 75 9.19 0.88 7.57
CA CYS A 75 8.53 1.80 6.64
C CYS A 75 8.02 3.06 7.32
N MET A 76 7.86 4.14 6.54
CA MET A 76 7.16 5.35 6.96
C MET A 76 5.82 5.45 6.23
N ILE A 77 4.73 5.51 6.98
CA ILE A 77 3.36 5.63 6.49
C ILE A 77 2.87 7.03 6.85
N ASN A 78 2.53 7.85 5.85
CA ASN A 78 2.09 9.22 6.05
C ASN A 78 0.66 9.44 5.55
N SER A 79 -0.29 9.56 6.47
CA SER A 79 -1.68 9.84 6.16
C SER A 79 -1.97 11.34 6.11
N VAL A 80 -2.32 11.84 4.93
CA VAL A 80 -2.75 13.23 4.72
C VAL A 80 -4.27 13.37 4.64
N ALA A 81 -5.00 12.38 5.17
CA ALA A 81 -6.45 12.29 5.15
C ALA A 81 -7.16 13.42 5.92
N LYS A 82 -8.28 13.91 5.37
CA LYS A 82 -9.25 14.79 6.07
C LYS A 82 -10.56 14.07 6.48
N LYS A 83 -10.82 12.85 5.97
CA LYS A 83 -12.00 12.02 6.26
C LYS A 83 -11.63 10.53 6.37
N PHE A 84 -12.47 9.77 7.07
CA PHE A 84 -12.18 8.44 7.64
C PHE A 84 -12.93 7.32 6.92
N GLN A 85 -12.31 6.15 6.71
CA GLN A 85 -12.97 4.83 6.57
C GLN A 85 -12.03 3.70 7.06
N ALA A 86 -12.62 2.56 7.44
CA ALA A 86 -11.94 1.40 8.03
C ALA A 86 -12.38 0.11 7.31
N ARG A 87 -11.49 -0.89 7.23
CA ARG A 87 -11.76 -2.19 6.60
C ARG A 87 -12.77 -2.99 7.42
N ASN A 88 -13.84 -3.46 6.77
CA ASN A 88 -14.85 -4.36 7.33
C ASN A 88 -14.81 -5.71 6.62
N SER A 89 -13.85 -6.57 6.96
CA SER A 89 -14.06 -8.01 6.78
C SER A 89 -13.25 -8.81 7.81
N THR A 90 -13.96 -9.69 8.50
CA THR A 90 -13.40 -10.70 9.39
C THR A 90 -13.28 -12.01 8.60
N SER A 91 -12.10 -12.62 8.64
CA SER A 91 -11.77 -13.93 8.04
C SER A 91 -11.42 -13.94 6.55
N GLU A 92 -10.13 -13.71 6.27
CA GLU A 92 -9.39 -14.37 5.19
C GLU A 92 -7.95 -14.57 5.68
N ASN A 93 -7.19 -15.51 5.09
CA ASN A 93 -5.74 -15.64 5.32
C ASN A 93 -4.99 -14.51 4.59
N SER A 94 -5.40 -13.26 4.83
CA SER A 94 -4.89 -12.00 4.25
C SER A 94 -4.73 -10.95 5.35
N GLY A 95 -3.92 -9.93 5.10
CA GLY A 95 -3.72 -8.85 6.07
C GLY A 95 -2.35 -8.20 5.94
N PHE A 96 -2.27 -6.98 6.48
CA PHE A 96 -1.04 -6.20 6.52
C PHE A 96 -0.45 -6.24 7.92
N SER A 97 0.84 -6.55 8.00
CA SER A 97 1.62 -6.52 9.24
C SER A 97 2.65 -5.42 9.17
N PHE A 98 2.76 -4.62 10.22
CA PHE A 98 3.66 -3.48 10.30
C PHE A 98 4.68 -3.71 11.42
N MET A 99 5.95 -3.85 11.06
CA MET A 99 7.04 -4.09 11.99
C MET A 99 7.99 -2.90 12.00
N ASN A 100 8.13 -2.24 13.15
CA ASN A 100 9.00 -1.07 13.30
C ASN A 100 8.68 0.07 12.29
N CYS A 101 7.40 0.21 11.93
CA CYS A 101 6.96 1.28 11.04
C CYS A 101 6.61 2.54 11.82
N SER A 102 6.85 3.70 11.22
CA SER A 102 6.38 4.99 11.72
C SER A 102 5.11 5.40 11.01
N VAL A 103 4.03 5.64 11.76
CA VAL A 103 2.78 6.20 11.21
C VAL A 103 2.72 7.68 11.59
N LYS A 104 2.66 8.56 10.58
CA LYS A 104 2.56 10.01 10.70
C LYS A 104 1.36 10.51 9.90
N GLY A 105 0.93 11.74 10.18
CA GLY A 105 -0.17 12.35 9.43
C GLY A 105 -1.11 13.20 10.27
N SER A 106 -1.90 14.04 9.60
CA SER A 106 -2.99 14.81 10.22
C SER A 106 -4.30 14.02 10.32
N GLY A 107 -4.39 12.88 9.64
CA GLY A 107 -5.55 12.00 9.62
C GLY A 107 -5.40 10.77 10.53
N LYS A 108 -6.51 10.25 11.05
CA LYS A 108 -6.51 8.91 11.68
C LYS A 108 -6.23 7.85 10.61
N VAL A 109 -5.41 6.87 10.95
CA VAL A 109 -5.09 5.73 10.10
C VAL A 109 -5.73 4.48 10.69
N TRP A 110 -6.51 3.76 9.88
CA TRP A 110 -7.07 2.46 10.23
C TRP A 110 -6.35 1.44 9.35
N LEU A 111 -5.33 0.80 9.91
CA LEU A 111 -4.51 -0.22 9.26
C LEU A 111 -4.93 -1.62 9.73
#